data_AF-A0A2W4ZGW2-F1
#
_entry.id   AF-A0A2W4ZGW2-F1
#
_cell.length_a   1.000
_cell.length_b   1.000
_cell.length_c   1.000
_cell.angle_alpha   90.00
_cell.angle_beta   90.00
_cell.angle_gamma   90.00
#
_symmetry.space_group_name_H-M   'P 1'
#
loop_
_entity.id
_entity.type
_entity.pdbx_description
1 polymer ?
#
loop_
_entity_poly.entity_id
_entity_poly.type
_entity_poly.pdbx_seq_one_letter_code
_entity_poly.pdbx_strand_id
1 'polypeptide(L)'
;MMIMACSTMLLALGFLWQGGKLARLANNEHPTLVQASAGKSFIALPQAYDYRSPQLLQSTAKDWVMLMFSWGETASNVVPGSIDLTEHESGKIPLSAYKASMLLSDDFRDSFLSLYTANVFTSEAAQGSISSLYVPLQVLPPKEIGTGRWEVEVLGSRYISTPQTPAGKMVPANFKLEMMAAEIPQSPLEEDANASVKAVYQLFESGIRITKVEELPHASR
;
A
#
# COMPACT_ATOMS: atom_id res chain seq x y z
N MET A 1 59.28 -30.00 29.33
CA MET A 1 57.88 -29.65 29.68
C MET A 1 57.51 -28.21 29.35
N MET A 2 58.32 -27.19 29.68
CA MET A 2 57.97 -25.77 29.48
C MET A 2 57.74 -25.35 28.01
N ILE A 3 58.54 -25.88 27.07
CA ILE A 3 58.40 -25.58 25.63
C ILE A 3 57.08 -26.11 25.05
N MET A 4 56.62 -27.27 25.53
CA MET A 4 55.38 -27.91 25.09
C MET A 4 54.12 -27.21 25.65
N ALA A 5 54.24 -26.59 26.84
CA ALA A 5 53.18 -25.76 27.42
C ALA A 5 53.03 -24.41 26.67
N CYS A 6 54.14 -23.80 26.26
CA CYS A 6 54.09 -22.58 25.45
C CYS A 6 53.49 -22.83 24.05
N SER A 7 53.83 -23.94 23.39
CA SER A 7 53.30 -24.24 22.05
C SER A 7 51.79 -24.51 22.08
N THR A 8 51.30 -25.23 23.09
CA THR A 8 49.86 -25.49 23.29
C THR A 8 49.09 -24.21 23.63
N MET A 9 49.66 -23.33 24.46
CA MET A 9 49.06 -22.03 24.78
C MET A 9 48.96 -21.11 23.56
N LEU A 10 50.00 -21.07 22.71
CA LEU A 10 49.99 -20.29 21.47
C LEU A 10 48.96 -20.82 20.46
N LEU A 11 48.81 -22.13 20.34
CA LEU A 11 47.78 -22.75 19.51
C LEU A 11 46.37 -22.41 20.02
N ALA A 12 46.12 -22.51 21.32
CA ALA A 12 44.84 -22.16 21.92
C ALA A 12 44.47 -20.67 21.68
N LEU A 13 45.45 -19.76 21.82
CA LEU A 13 45.25 -18.34 21.52
C LEU A 13 44.93 -18.12 20.03
N GLY A 14 45.60 -18.85 19.14
CA GLY A 14 45.31 -18.85 17.72
C GLY A 14 43.88 -19.27 17.42
N PHE A 15 43.39 -20.35 18.03
CA PHE A 15 42.00 -20.80 17.86
C PHE A 15 40.98 -19.77 18.37
N LEU A 16 41.22 -19.13 19.52
CA LEU A 16 40.34 -18.08 20.04
C LEU A 16 40.28 -16.85 19.11
N TRP A 17 41.42 -16.46 18.54
CA TRP A 17 41.48 -15.36 17.56
C TRP A 17 40.68 -15.66 16.30
N GLN A 18 40.78 -16.89 15.79
CA GLN A 18 40.03 -17.33 14.61
C GLN A 18 38.53 -17.47 14.92
N GLY A 19 38.19 -17.96 16.12
CA GLY A 19 36.81 -18.00 16.61
C GLY A 19 36.18 -16.61 16.72
N GLY A 20 36.93 -15.61 17.21
CA GLY A 20 36.47 -14.22 17.26
C GLY A 20 36.23 -13.61 15.86
N LYS A 21 37.05 -13.96 14.87
CA LYS A 21 36.83 -13.55 13.47
C LYS A 21 35.59 -14.21 12.86
N LEU A 22 35.39 -15.51 13.11
CA LEU A 22 34.22 -16.25 12.64
C LEU A 22 32.93 -15.74 13.28
N ALA A 23 32.93 -15.46 14.59
CA ALA A 23 31.78 -14.87 15.28
C ALA A 23 31.41 -13.50 14.72
N ARG A 24 32.39 -12.68 14.34
CA ARG A 24 32.14 -11.40 13.65
C ARG A 24 31.56 -11.58 12.26
N LEU A 25 32.00 -12.58 11.51
CA LEU A 25 31.48 -12.85 10.17
C LEU A 25 30.06 -13.43 10.22
N ALA A 26 29.78 -14.32 11.19
CA ALA A 26 28.47 -14.92 11.40
C ALA A 26 27.42 -13.93 11.94
N ASN A 27 27.85 -12.92 12.71
CA ASN A 27 26.98 -11.87 13.22
C ASN A 27 26.91 -10.63 12.33
N ASN A 28 27.67 -10.57 11.23
CA ASN A 28 27.53 -9.49 10.27
C ASN A 28 26.34 -9.79 9.36
N GLU A 29 25.45 -8.82 9.20
CA GLU A 29 24.35 -8.89 8.25
C GLU A 29 24.91 -9.09 6.83
N HIS A 30 24.76 -10.31 6.30
CA HIS A 30 25.21 -10.62 4.95
C HIS A 30 24.35 -9.82 3.94
N PRO A 31 24.98 -9.05 3.03
CA PRO A 31 24.22 -8.31 2.02
C PRO A 31 23.48 -9.32 1.14
N THR A 32 22.15 -9.19 1.08
CA THR A 32 21.33 -10.03 0.20
C THR A 32 21.35 -9.41 -1.19
N LEU A 33 21.83 -10.16 -2.17
CA LEU A 33 21.77 -9.75 -3.58
C LEU A 33 20.41 -10.16 -4.13
N VAL A 34 19.67 -9.18 -4.66
CA VAL A 34 18.42 -9.42 -5.37
C VAL A 34 18.60 -8.98 -6.81
N GLN A 35 18.17 -9.82 -7.74
CA GLN A 35 18.18 -9.54 -9.17
C GLN A 35 16.75 -9.28 -9.61
N ALA A 36 16.49 -8.08 -10.13
CA ALA A 36 15.19 -7.77 -10.70
C ALA A 36 14.97 -8.59 -11.98
N SER A 37 13.70 -8.80 -12.36
CA SER A 37 13.30 -9.53 -13.57
C SER A 37 13.95 -9.00 -14.86
N ALA A 38 14.32 -7.71 -14.89
CA ALA A 38 15.03 -7.06 -15.99
C ALA A 38 16.57 -7.27 -15.99
N GLY A 39 17.10 -8.18 -15.17
CA GLY A 39 18.52 -8.52 -15.12
C GLY A 39 19.42 -7.52 -14.39
N LYS A 40 18.84 -6.48 -13.78
CA LYS A 40 19.58 -5.52 -12.93
C LYS A 40 19.74 -6.09 -11.52
N SER A 41 20.97 -6.13 -11.02
CA SER A 41 21.26 -6.54 -9.65
C SER A 41 21.31 -5.34 -8.71
N PHE A 42 20.70 -5.47 -7.54
CA PHE A 42 20.72 -4.48 -6.49
C PHE A 42 21.22 -5.12 -5.19
N ILE A 43 21.95 -4.35 -4.39
CA ILE A 43 22.25 -4.72 -3.01
C ILE A 43 21.01 -4.37 -2.19
N ALA A 44 20.32 -5.37 -1.65
CA ALA A 44 19.26 -5.14 -0.69
C ALA A 44 19.86 -5.05 0.70
N LEU A 45 19.50 -3.98 1.41
CA LEU A 45 19.66 -3.92 2.84
C LEU A 45 18.64 -4.87 3.46
N PRO A 46 19.04 -5.76 4.38
CA PRO A 46 18.09 -6.56 5.12
C PRO A 46 17.15 -5.61 5.87
N GLN A 47 15.85 -5.89 5.77
CA GLN A 47 14.80 -5.20 6.52
C GLN A 47 13.94 -6.26 7.19
N ALA A 48 13.23 -5.86 8.24
CA ALA A 48 12.24 -6.75 8.85
C ALA A 48 11.16 -7.11 7.82
N TYR A 49 10.61 -8.32 7.91
CA TYR A 49 9.62 -8.82 6.95
C TYR A 49 8.37 -7.91 6.85
N ASP A 50 7.99 -7.34 7.98
CA ASP A 50 6.88 -6.43 8.17
C ASP A 50 7.25 -4.97 7.90
N TYR A 51 8.47 -4.66 7.45
CA TYR A 51 8.83 -3.30 7.07
C TYR A 51 8.21 -2.92 5.71
N ARG A 52 7.71 -1.69 5.61
CA ARG A 52 7.33 -1.06 4.34
C ARG A 52 7.96 0.32 4.26
N SER A 53 8.48 0.68 3.08
CA SER A 53 9.13 1.98 2.92
C SER A 53 8.13 3.13 3.05
N PRO A 54 8.53 4.29 3.60
CA PRO A 54 7.64 5.44 3.70
C PRO A 54 7.04 5.85 2.35
N GLN A 55 7.84 5.80 1.28
CA GLN A 55 7.41 6.17 -0.07
C GLN A 55 6.30 5.24 -0.57
N LEU A 56 6.43 3.93 -0.34
CA LEU A 56 5.42 2.95 -0.73
C LEU A 56 4.10 3.21 0.03
N LEU A 57 4.17 3.39 1.35
CA LEU A 57 2.98 3.68 2.17
C LEU A 57 2.26 4.94 1.69
N GLN A 58 3.01 6.00 1.37
CA GLN A 58 2.44 7.25 0.88
C GLN A 58 1.82 7.11 -0.51
N SER A 59 2.49 6.42 -1.45
CA SER A 59 1.93 6.19 -2.78
C SER A 59 0.68 5.32 -2.71
N THR A 60 0.71 4.24 -1.93
CA THR A 60 -0.44 3.35 -1.75
C THR A 60 -1.64 4.09 -1.19
N ALA A 61 -1.45 4.92 -0.15
CA ALA A 61 -2.54 5.71 0.41
C ALA A 61 -3.11 6.73 -0.60
N LYS A 62 -2.23 7.44 -1.32
CA LYS A 62 -2.64 8.39 -2.35
C LYS A 62 -3.45 7.73 -3.47
N ASP A 63 -2.91 6.64 -4.02
CA ASP A 63 -3.51 5.93 -5.15
C ASP A 63 -4.84 5.30 -4.74
N TRP A 64 -4.92 4.73 -3.54
CA TRP A 64 -6.16 4.20 -2.99
C TRP A 64 -7.25 5.27 -2.91
N VAL A 65 -6.96 6.44 -2.31
CA VAL A 65 -7.94 7.53 -2.20
C VAL A 65 -8.34 8.03 -3.61
N MET A 66 -7.39 8.18 -4.52
CA MET A 66 -7.69 8.58 -5.89
C MET A 66 -8.63 7.60 -6.58
N LEU A 67 -8.37 6.30 -6.49
CA LEU A 67 -9.18 5.25 -7.11
C LEU A 67 -10.57 5.15 -6.51
N MET A 68 -10.70 5.33 -5.19
CA MET A 68 -11.97 5.27 -4.48
C MET A 68 -12.85 6.49 -4.75
N PHE A 69 -12.29 7.71 -4.80
CA PHE A 69 -13.08 8.94 -4.80
C PHE A 69 -13.08 9.69 -6.13
N SER A 70 -12.49 9.11 -7.19
CA SER A 70 -12.53 9.66 -8.55
C SER A 70 -13.35 8.77 -9.48
N TRP A 71 -14.51 9.27 -9.89
CA TRP A 71 -15.49 8.55 -10.70
C TRP A 71 -16.36 9.51 -11.53
N GLY A 72 -16.96 8.97 -12.60
CA GLY A 72 -17.74 9.74 -13.56
C GLY A 72 -16.88 10.47 -14.60
N GLU A 73 -17.53 11.24 -15.47
CA GLU A 73 -16.91 11.81 -16.68
C GLU A 73 -15.74 12.75 -16.36
N THR A 74 -15.78 13.44 -15.22
CA THR A 74 -14.67 14.33 -14.82
C THR A 74 -13.39 13.56 -14.47
N ALA A 75 -13.51 12.31 -14.04
CA ALA A 75 -12.37 11.47 -13.66
C ALA A 75 -11.86 10.57 -14.81
N SER A 76 -12.59 10.46 -15.93
CA SER A 76 -12.32 9.49 -17.01
C SER A 76 -10.89 9.60 -17.58
N ASN A 77 -10.37 10.83 -17.70
CA ASN A 77 -9.03 11.10 -18.23
C ASN A 77 -7.90 10.98 -17.19
N VAL A 78 -8.24 10.86 -15.91
CA VAL A 78 -7.26 10.83 -14.80
C VAL A 78 -7.15 9.45 -14.20
N VAL A 79 -8.27 8.76 -14.04
CA VAL A 79 -8.36 7.46 -13.38
C VAL A 79 -9.02 6.45 -14.32
N PRO A 80 -8.26 5.47 -14.84
CA PRO A 80 -8.84 4.39 -15.65
C PRO A 80 -9.89 3.58 -14.89
N GLY A 81 -11.00 3.25 -15.55
CA GLY A 81 -12.11 2.51 -14.93
C GLY A 81 -12.97 3.32 -13.97
N SER A 82 -12.87 4.66 -14.01
CA SER A 82 -13.66 5.58 -13.19
C SER A 82 -15.11 5.76 -13.69
N ILE A 83 -15.39 5.38 -14.93
CA ILE A 83 -16.74 5.38 -15.53
C ILE A 83 -17.34 3.97 -15.66
N ASP A 84 -16.49 2.94 -15.66
CA ASP A 84 -16.93 1.54 -15.76
C ASP A 84 -17.57 1.14 -14.43
N LEU A 85 -18.76 0.55 -14.47
CA LEU A 85 -19.46 0.09 -13.28
C LEU A 85 -19.40 -1.43 -13.17
N THR A 86 -19.25 -1.92 -11.94
CA THR A 86 -19.41 -3.33 -11.58
C THR A 86 -20.53 -3.47 -10.56
N GLU A 87 -21.19 -4.63 -10.59
CA GLU A 87 -22.17 -5.01 -9.59
C GLU A 87 -21.45 -5.49 -8.31
N HIS A 88 -22.00 -5.11 -7.16
CA HIS A 88 -21.62 -5.56 -5.83
C HIS A 88 -22.91 -5.77 -5.01
N GLU A 89 -22.85 -6.51 -3.91
CA GLU A 89 -24.03 -6.78 -3.07
C GLU A 89 -24.70 -5.50 -2.55
N SER A 90 -23.90 -4.47 -2.28
CA SER A 90 -24.37 -3.14 -1.85
C SER A 90 -24.87 -2.23 -2.99
N GLY A 91 -24.80 -2.67 -4.25
CA GLY A 91 -25.20 -1.91 -5.44
C GLY A 91 -24.06 -1.71 -6.45
N LYS A 92 -24.27 -0.79 -7.40
CA LYS A 92 -23.27 -0.48 -8.44
C LYS A 92 -22.11 0.33 -7.87
N ILE A 93 -20.89 -0.02 -8.27
CA ILE A 93 -19.65 0.63 -7.81
C ILE A 93 -18.74 0.89 -9.03
N PRO A 94 -17.99 2.01 -9.07
CA PRO A 94 -16.97 2.21 -10.08
C PRO A 94 -15.93 1.09 -10.04
N LEU A 95 -15.49 0.59 -11.19
CA LEU A 95 -14.51 -0.49 -11.29
C LEU A 95 -13.18 -0.09 -10.63
N SER A 96 -12.79 1.19 -10.72
CA SER A 96 -11.62 1.73 -10.00
C SER A 96 -11.76 1.60 -8.48
N ALA A 97 -12.91 1.97 -7.93
CA ALA A 97 -13.19 1.89 -6.50
C ALA A 97 -13.30 0.43 -6.05
N TYR A 98 -13.95 -0.43 -6.84
CA TYR A 98 -13.99 -1.87 -6.55
C TYR A 98 -12.58 -2.47 -6.48
N LYS A 99 -11.71 -2.15 -7.45
CA LYS A 99 -10.30 -2.59 -7.43
C LYS A 99 -9.56 -2.08 -6.18
N ALA A 100 -9.68 -0.80 -5.85
CA ALA A 100 -9.04 -0.23 -4.67
C ALA A 100 -9.58 -0.82 -3.35
N SER A 101 -10.86 -1.21 -3.32
CA SER A 101 -11.45 -1.88 -2.15
C SER A 101 -10.78 -3.21 -1.82
N MET A 102 -10.10 -3.83 -2.80
CA MET A 102 -9.36 -5.07 -2.57
C MET A 102 -8.15 -4.89 -1.65
N LEU A 103 -7.67 -3.66 -1.44
CA LEU A 103 -6.64 -3.36 -0.43
C LEU A 103 -7.19 -3.31 1.00
N LEU A 104 -8.51 -3.17 1.17
CA LEU A 104 -9.13 -3.21 2.49
C LEU A 104 -9.01 -4.63 3.08
N SER A 105 -8.95 -4.74 4.41
CA SER A 105 -9.06 -6.03 5.08
C SER A 105 -10.46 -6.63 4.87
N ASP A 106 -10.55 -7.96 4.79
CA ASP A 106 -11.79 -8.64 4.42
C ASP A 106 -12.94 -8.38 5.41
N ASP A 107 -12.62 -8.25 6.70
CA ASP A 107 -13.57 -7.91 7.77
C ASP A 107 -14.08 -6.46 7.72
N PHE A 108 -13.35 -5.58 7.03
CA PHE A 108 -13.68 -4.16 6.89
C PHE A 108 -14.35 -3.84 5.55
N ARG A 109 -13.92 -4.49 4.46
CA ARG A 109 -14.26 -4.13 3.08
C ARG A 109 -15.76 -4.03 2.84
N ASP A 110 -16.53 -5.04 3.20
CA ASP A 110 -17.95 -5.11 2.82
C ASP A 110 -18.78 -4.06 3.56
N SER A 111 -18.43 -3.81 4.83
CA SER A 111 -19.01 -2.73 5.63
C SER A 111 -18.68 -1.35 5.07
N PHE A 112 -17.43 -1.16 4.64
CA PHE A 112 -16.96 0.07 4.01
C PHE A 112 -17.69 0.31 2.68
N LEU A 113 -17.79 -0.70 1.81
CA LEU A 113 -18.46 -0.59 0.50
C LEU A 113 -19.95 -0.31 0.64
N SER A 114 -20.59 -0.85 1.67
CA SER A 114 -21.99 -0.54 1.99
C SER A 114 -22.17 0.92 2.39
N LEU A 115 -21.29 1.47 3.23
CA LEU A 115 -21.32 2.90 3.58
C LEU A 115 -20.95 3.81 2.40
N TYR A 116 -20.01 3.35 1.56
CA TYR A 116 -19.55 4.07 0.37
C TYR A 116 -20.68 4.21 -0.66
N THR A 117 -21.40 3.13 -0.96
CA THR A 117 -22.56 3.16 -1.89
C THR A 117 -23.73 3.96 -1.33
N ALA A 118 -23.94 3.95 -0.02
CA ALA A 118 -25.00 4.72 0.62
C ALA A 118 -24.73 6.24 0.63
N ASN A 119 -23.47 6.66 0.82
CA ASN A 119 -23.16 8.07 1.13
C ASN A 119 -22.24 8.77 0.12
N VAL A 120 -21.43 8.02 -0.64
CA VAL A 120 -20.38 8.58 -1.51
C VAL A 120 -20.71 8.38 -2.98
N PHE A 121 -20.99 7.14 -3.40
CA PHE A 121 -21.35 6.79 -4.77
C PHE A 121 -22.79 6.29 -4.80
N THR A 122 -23.72 7.25 -4.70
CA THR A 122 -25.16 6.98 -4.63
C THR A 122 -25.73 6.55 -5.99
N SER A 123 -27.01 6.19 -6.02
CA SER A 123 -27.68 5.80 -7.27
C SER A 123 -27.69 6.92 -8.32
N GLU A 124 -27.71 8.18 -7.90
CA GLU A 124 -27.59 9.36 -8.76
C GLU A 124 -26.19 9.47 -9.39
N ALA A 125 -25.14 9.15 -8.64
CA ALA A 125 -23.78 9.08 -9.15
C ALA A 125 -23.64 7.94 -10.17
N ALA A 126 -24.22 6.77 -9.89
CA ALA A 126 -24.26 5.64 -10.83
C ALA A 126 -25.01 5.94 -12.13
N GLN A 127 -25.97 6.86 -12.10
CA GLN A 127 -26.69 7.36 -13.28
C GLN A 127 -25.95 8.49 -14.01
N GLY A 128 -24.76 8.91 -13.54
CA GLY A 128 -23.97 9.98 -14.13
C GLY A 128 -24.48 11.39 -13.83
N SER A 129 -25.39 11.55 -12.87
CA SER A 129 -25.92 12.88 -12.47
C SER A 129 -24.89 13.71 -11.68
N ILE A 130 -23.88 13.04 -11.13
CA ILE A 130 -22.79 13.64 -10.37
C ILE A 130 -21.49 13.02 -10.91
N SER A 131 -20.40 13.79 -10.88
CA SER A 131 -19.04 13.29 -11.07
C SER A 131 -18.14 13.81 -9.95
N SER A 132 -17.09 13.05 -9.65
CA SER A 132 -16.16 13.35 -8.57
C SER A 132 -14.73 13.10 -9.05
N LEU A 133 -13.82 14.04 -8.79
CA LEU A 133 -12.39 13.83 -8.98
C LEU A 133 -11.67 14.19 -7.69
N TYR A 134 -10.94 13.24 -7.12
CA TYR A 134 -10.09 13.51 -5.98
C TYR A 134 -8.80 14.21 -6.43
N VAL A 135 -8.51 15.35 -5.83
CA VAL A 135 -7.32 16.17 -6.08
C VAL A 135 -6.45 16.13 -4.82
N PRO A 136 -5.40 15.29 -4.79
CA PRO A 136 -4.49 15.22 -3.66
C PRO A 136 -3.68 16.52 -3.56
N LEU A 137 -3.59 17.08 -2.35
CA LEU A 137 -2.74 18.22 -2.05
C LEU A 137 -1.40 17.76 -1.45
N GLN A 138 -1.47 16.90 -0.44
CA GLN A 138 -0.29 16.42 0.28
C GLN A 138 -0.57 15.05 0.91
N VAL A 139 0.46 14.20 0.95
CA VAL A 139 0.45 12.99 1.79
C VAL A 139 1.45 13.23 2.92
N LEU A 140 0.99 13.13 4.16
CA LEU A 140 1.87 13.31 5.32
C LEU A 140 2.82 12.11 5.47
N PRO A 141 3.98 12.30 6.13
CA PRO A 141 4.87 11.18 6.45
C PRO A 141 4.13 10.10 7.25
N PRO A 142 4.33 8.81 6.94
CA PRO A 142 3.71 7.72 7.70
C PRO A 142 4.19 7.73 9.14
N LYS A 143 3.25 7.54 10.05
CA LYS A 143 3.52 7.38 11.47
C LYS A 143 3.38 5.91 11.84
N GLU A 144 4.44 5.31 12.36
CA GLU A 144 4.36 3.96 12.89
C GLU A 144 3.48 3.96 14.16
N ILE A 145 2.47 3.10 14.17
CA ILE A 145 1.52 2.95 15.29
C ILE A 145 1.65 1.58 15.97
N GLY A 146 2.53 0.73 15.45
CA GLY A 146 2.90 -0.58 15.96
C GLY A 146 3.77 -1.31 14.96
N THR A 147 4.34 -2.44 15.38
CA THR A 147 5.16 -3.31 14.52
C THR A 147 4.38 -3.71 13.26
N GLY A 148 4.91 -3.33 12.10
CA GLY A 148 4.27 -3.55 10.81
C GLY A 148 2.95 -2.80 10.59
N ARG A 149 2.69 -1.72 11.36
CA ARG A 149 1.45 -0.93 11.29
C ARG A 149 1.74 0.56 11.22
N TRP A 150 1.07 1.25 10.31
CA TRP A 150 1.26 2.67 10.07
C TRP A 150 -0.05 3.41 9.91
N GLU A 151 -0.01 4.68 10.26
CA GLU A 151 -1.04 5.67 9.98
C GLU A 151 -0.52 6.61 8.90
N VAL A 152 -1.32 6.84 7.85
CA VAL A 152 -1.01 7.81 6.78
C VAL A 152 -2.20 8.72 6.56
N GLU A 153 -1.93 10.02 6.55
CA GLU A 153 -2.92 11.04 6.24
C GLU A 153 -2.72 11.55 4.81
N VAL A 154 -3.79 11.54 4.03
CA VAL A 154 -3.88 12.12 2.69
C VAL A 154 -4.76 13.35 2.77
N LEU A 155 -4.18 14.51 2.54
CA LEU A 155 -4.86 15.79 2.50
C LEU A 155 -5.24 16.13 1.06
N GLY A 156 -6.46 16.60 0.86
CA GLY A 156 -6.94 16.87 -0.48
C GLY A 156 -8.35 17.42 -0.52
N SER A 157 -8.92 17.39 -1.72
CA SER A 157 -10.27 17.86 -1.98
C SER A 157 -10.88 17.09 -3.13
N ARG A 158 -12.20 16.96 -3.13
CA ARG A 158 -12.96 16.43 -4.25
C ARG A 158 -13.51 17.59 -5.07
N TYR A 159 -13.19 17.59 -6.36
CA TYR A 159 -13.92 18.38 -7.34
C TYR A 159 -15.21 17.65 -7.69
N ILE A 160 -16.35 18.22 -7.34
CA ILE A 160 -17.67 17.66 -7.59
C ILE A 160 -18.38 18.48 -8.66
N SER A 161 -18.80 17.84 -9.74
CA SER A 161 -19.51 18.47 -10.85
C SER A 161 -20.83 17.75 -11.15
N THR A 162 -21.75 18.46 -11.79
CA THR A 162 -23.01 17.91 -12.31
C THR A 162 -23.19 18.37 -13.75
N PRO A 163 -24.02 17.70 -14.57
CA PRO A 163 -24.33 18.17 -15.92
C PRO A 163 -24.88 19.60 -15.97
N GLN A 164 -25.64 20.02 -14.94
CA GLN A 164 -26.20 21.37 -14.84
C GLN A 164 -25.20 22.41 -14.35
N THR A 165 -24.17 21.99 -13.60
CA THR A 165 -23.12 22.86 -13.06
C THR A 165 -21.74 22.25 -13.34
N PRO A 166 -21.28 22.29 -14.61
CA PRO A 166 -20.04 21.63 -15.02
C PRO A 166 -18.79 22.27 -14.42
N ALA A 167 -18.86 23.56 -14.05
CA ALA A 167 -17.81 24.27 -13.32
C ALA A 167 -17.55 23.72 -11.91
N GLY A 168 -18.49 22.94 -11.38
CA GLY A 168 -18.35 22.18 -10.14
C GLY A 168 -18.05 23.01 -8.90
N LYS A 169 -17.66 22.31 -7.83
CA LYS A 169 -17.18 22.89 -6.57
C LYS A 169 -16.09 22.01 -5.97
N MET A 170 -15.14 22.64 -5.28
CA MET A 170 -14.15 21.94 -4.48
C MET A 170 -14.71 21.72 -3.07
N VAL A 171 -14.67 20.47 -2.61
CA VAL A 171 -15.07 20.08 -1.25
C VAL A 171 -13.85 19.47 -0.56
N PRO A 172 -13.42 19.96 0.61
CA PRO A 172 -12.35 19.33 1.38
C PRO A 172 -12.66 17.86 1.65
N ALA A 173 -11.67 17.00 1.44
CA ALA A 173 -11.78 15.57 1.66
C ALA A 173 -10.41 15.08 2.10
N ASN A 174 -10.22 14.93 3.40
CA ASN A 174 -8.98 14.48 3.99
C ASN A 174 -9.20 13.09 4.56
N PHE A 175 -8.24 12.19 4.39
CA PHE A 175 -8.38 10.81 4.81
C PHE A 175 -7.22 10.39 5.69
N LYS A 176 -7.53 9.68 6.77
CA LYS A 176 -6.56 8.97 7.60
C LYS A 176 -6.74 7.47 7.39
N LEU A 177 -5.67 6.80 7.01
CA LEU A 177 -5.64 5.38 6.71
C LEU A 177 -4.76 4.67 7.73
N GLU A 178 -5.30 3.65 8.41
CA GLU A 178 -4.49 2.71 9.17
C GLU A 178 -4.14 1.51 8.28
N MET A 179 -2.86 1.31 8.05
CA MET A 179 -2.31 0.27 7.20
C MET A 179 -1.52 -0.75 8.02
N MET A 180 -1.48 -1.99 7.55
CA MET A 180 -0.64 -3.04 8.10
C MET A 180 0.11 -3.79 7.01
N ALA A 181 1.26 -4.34 7.36
CA ALA A 181 1.98 -5.29 6.54
C ALA A 181 1.11 -6.53 6.32
N ALA A 182 1.11 -7.03 5.09
CA ALA A 182 0.43 -8.25 4.71
C ALA A 182 1.36 -9.14 3.90
N GLU A 183 1.02 -10.43 3.87
CA GLU A 183 1.76 -11.40 3.09
C GLU A 183 1.68 -11.08 1.60
N ILE A 184 2.85 -11.06 0.96
CA ILE A 184 2.95 -10.95 -0.49
C ILE A 184 2.73 -12.36 -1.06
N PRO A 185 1.81 -12.55 -2.02
CA PRO A 185 1.61 -13.84 -2.67
C PRO A 185 2.94 -14.39 -3.18
N GLN A 186 3.30 -15.60 -2.72
CA GLN A 186 4.56 -16.24 -3.11
C GLN A 186 4.46 -16.98 -4.45
N SER A 187 3.25 -17.36 -4.84
CA SER A 187 2.99 -18.08 -6.08
C SER A 187 2.87 -17.09 -7.24
N PRO A 188 3.68 -17.23 -8.31
CA PRO A 188 3.55 -16.37 -9.47
C PRO A 188 2.14 -16.50 -10.04
N LEU A 189 1.60 -15.38 -10.48
CA LEU A 189 0.31 -15.37 -11.13
C LEU A 189 0.35 -16.18 -12.44
N GLU A 190 -0.67 -17.01 -12.66
CA GLU A 190 -0.82 -17.77 -13.91
C GLU A 190 -0.92 -16.82 -15.12
N GLU A 191 -0.24 -17.15 -16.22
CA GLU A 191 -0.12 -16.26 -17.38
C GLU A 191 -1.49 -15.98 -18.05
N ASP A 192 -2.42 -16.93 -17.97
CA ASP A 192 -3.79 -16.86 -18.46
C ASP A 192 -4.81 -16.35 -17.42
N ALA A 193 -4.37 -15.95 -16.22
CA ALA A 193 -5.26 -15.39 -15.21
C ALA A 193 -6.07 -14.21 -15.79
N ASN A 194 -7.35 -14.16 -15.41
CA ASN A 194 -8.25 -13.12 -15.91
C ASN A 194 -7.81 -11.72 -15.41
N ALA A 195 -8.27 -10.66 -16.10
CA ALA A 195 -7.84 -9.29 -15.81
C ALA A 195 -8.14 -8.83 -14.37
N SER A 196 -9.22 -9.34 -13.77
CA SER A 196 -9.58 -9.03 -12.38
C SER A 196 -8.61 -9.68 -11.40
N VAL A 197 -8.27 -10.96 -11.58
CA VAL A 197 -7.28 -11.67 -10.76
C VAL A 197 -5.90 -11.01 -10.91
N LYS A 198 -5.52 -10.62 -12.13
CA LYS A 198 -4.29 -9.84 -12.40
C LYS A 198 -4.24 -8.54 -11.61
N ALA A 199 -5.33 -7.76 -11.65
CA ALA A 199 -5.40 -6.48 -10.92
C ALA A 199 -5.32 -6.68 -9.40
N VAL A 200 -5.98 -7.70 -8.85
CA VAL A 200 -5.95 -8.03 -7.42
C VAL A 200 -4.55 -8.47 -7.00
N TYR A 201 -3.91 -9.32 -7.79
CA TYR A 201 -2.55 -9.80 -7.52
C TYR A 201 -1.55 -8.64 -7.47
N GLN A 202 -1.57 -7.75 -8.45
CA GLN A 202 -0.72 -6.55 -8.50
C GLN A 202 -0.91 -5.64 -7.28
N LEU A 203 -2.12 -5.54 -6.74
CA LEU A 203 -2.38 -4.77 -5.53
C LEU A 203 -1.73 -5.43 -4.30
N PHE A 204 -1.72 -6.78 -4.25
CA PHE A 204 -1.12 -7.53 -3.14
C PHE A 204 0.41 -7.59 -3.22
N GLU A 205 1.01 -7.30 -4.37
CA GLU A 205 2.48 -7.14 -4.49
C GLU A 205 3.03 -6.02 -3.60
N SER A 206 2.20 -5.02 -3.26
CA SER A 206 2.57 -3.98 -2.29
C SER A 206 2.76 -4.54 -0.86
N GLY A 207 2.18 -5.71 -0.57
CA GLY A 207 2.20 -6.32 0.75
C GLY A 207 1.59 -5.43 1.83
N ILE A 208 0.58 -4.63 1.49
CA ILE A 208 -0.11 -3.69 2.38
C ILE A 208 -1.60 -4.02 2.43
N ARG A 209 -2.20 -3.91 3.61
CA ARG A 209 -3.65 -3.92 3.83
C ARG A 209 -4.07 -2.64 4.54
N ILE A 210 -5.22 -2.10 4.16
CA ILE A 210 -5.87 -0.99 4.86
C ILE A 210 -6.90 -1.57 5.81
N THR A 211 -6.71 -1.33 7.10
CA THR A 211 -7.56 -1.86 8.19
C THR A 211 -8.62 -0.88 8.65
N LYS A 212 -8.43 0.41 8.35
CA LYS A 212 -9.36 1.47 8.74
C LYS A 212 -9.18 2.68 7.85
N VAL A 213 -10.29 3.37 7.60
CA VAL A 213 -10.33 4.65 6.88
C VAL A 213 -11.22 5.59 7.67
N GLU A 214 -10.72 6.80 7.90
CA GLU A 214 -11.45 7.87 8.59
C GLU A 214 -11.37 9.14 7.75
N GLU A 215 -12.52 9.74 7.45
CA GLU A 215 -12.56 11.07 6.82
C GLU A 215 -12.39 12.14 7.91
N LEU A 216 -11.40 13.01 7.73
CA LEU A 216 -11.07 14.06 8.69
C LEU A 216 -11.81 15.36 8.35
N PRO A 217 -12.55 15.97 9.30
CA PRO A 217 -13.29 17.21 9.05
C PRO A 217 -12.36 18.39 8.72
N HIS A 218 -11.14 18.39 9.27
CA HIS A 218 -10.09 19.39 9.03
C HIS A 218 -8.71 18.72 9.01
N ALA A 219 -7.75 19.31 8.30
CA ALA A 219 -6.37 18.84 8.33
C ALA A 219 -5.77 19.07 9.74
N SER A 220 -5.41 18.00 10.44
CA SER A 220 -4.58 18.07 11.65
C SER A 220 -3.25 18.72 11.29
N ARG A 221 -2.98 19.89 11.86
CA ARG A 221 -1.65 20.52 11.82
C ARG A 221 -0.86 20.12 13.05
#